data_AF-A0A0W0SPX5-F1
#
_entry.id   AF-A0A0W0SPX5-F1
#
_cell.length_a   1.000
_cell.length_b   1.000
_cell.length_c   1.000
_cell.angle_alpha   90.00
_cell.angle_beta   90.00
_cell.angle_gamma   90.00
#
_symmetry.space_group_name_H-M   'P 1'
#
loop_
_entity.id
_entity.type
_entity.pdbx_description
1 polymer ?
#
loop_
_entity_poly.entity_id
_entity_poly.type
_entity_poly.pdbx_seq_one_letter_code
_entity_poly.pdbx_strand_id
1 'polypeptide(L)'
;MRQLFCRNARLPHSGMYQLQSRGISISARSFKLTEQVSEQPPENTHGQLVKVNSSSDTKLESVLEILQTSIIQKNKNSLFIWTTPTTRLNSNYEDSIYPGHTFSSVTDEQGKTVCFISKRPNTTTVLGEHQRVPDTRFKNQSGKTRLFTPRFSTIHEELEQWYKRSVAVQEYPLFVHIIPFHDKLGLDVETYKSNVNYLLGSQEPYTLFSFLHPSGNRYIRAANCNSATEQSIFGLNSTSVQDLSCQDAAMKIVMRLIKSKYSYITAAEYLGLTKEIEPSTIPEDLYYASFTC
;
A
#
# COMPACT_ATOMS: atom_id res chain seq x y z
N MET A 1 -22.82 -12.45 28.66
CA MET A 1 -22.85 -11.40 27.62
C MET A 1 -22.38 -10.09 28.24
N ARG A 2 -21.13 -9.66 28.00
CA ARG A 2 -20.61 -8.37 28.49
C ARG A 2 -20.53 -7.40 27.30
N GLN A 3 -21.27 -6.29 27.38
CA GLN A 3 -21.29 -5.24 26.37
C GLN A 3 -19.88 -4.64 26.18
N LEU A 4 -19.43 -4.59 24.93
CA LEU A 4 -18.25 -3.85 24.49
C LEU A 4 -18.55 -2.35 24.61
N PHE A 5 -17.92 -1.66 25.55
CA PHE A 5 -17.93 -0.20 25.58
C PHE A 5 -16.93 0.35 24.55
N CYS A 6 -17.41 0.65 23.33
CA CYS A 6 -16.67 1.44 22.35
C CYS A 6 -16.85 2.93 22.69
N ARG A 7 -15.78 3.62 23.08
CA ARG A 7 -15.79 5.09 23.14
C ARG A 7 -15.53 5.65 21.75
N ASN A 8 -16.59 6.04 21.06
CA ASN A 8 -16.53 6.83 19.84
C ASN A 8 -16.41 8.32 20.22
N ALA A 9 -15.22 8.91 20.12
CA ALA A 9 -15.07 10.36 20.24
C ALA A 9 -15.01 10.96 18.83
N ARG A 10 -16.09 11.63 18.39
CA ARG A 10 -16.04 12.56 17.25
C ARG A 10 -15.64 13.93 17.81
N LEU A 11 -14.45 14.43 17.48
CA LEU A 11 -14.10 15.82 17.77
C LEU A 11 -14.83 16.71 16.74
N PRO A 12 -15.70 17.65 17.14
CA PRO A 12 -16.71 18.23 16.24
C PRO A 12 -16.19 19.04 15.04
N HIS A 13 -14.89 19.41 14.98
CA HIS A 13 -14.40 20.40 14.02
C HIS A 13 -13.15 19.99 13.21
N SER A 14 -12.74 18.72 13.21
CA SER A 14 -11.44 18.34 12.61
C SER A 14 -11.47 17.24 11.54
N GLY A 15 -12.63 16.67 11.18
CA GLY A 15 -12.67 15.52 10.25
C GLY A 15 -11.87 14.31 10.77
N MET A 16 -11.70 14.23 12.09
CA MET A 16 -10.96 13.18 12.79
C MET A 16 -11.90 12.10 13.30
N TYR A 17 -11.44 10.87 13.20
CA TYR A 17 -12.05 9.75 13.90
C TYR A 17 -10.95 8.97 14.62
N GLN A 18 -11.15 8.72 15.91
CA GLN A 18 -10.30 7.83 16.69
C GLN A 18 -11.18 6.78 17.34
N LEU A 19 -10.91 5.50 17.04
CA LEU A 19 -11.47 4.36 17.73
C LEU A 19 -10.36 3.71 18.56
N GLN A 20 -10.57 3.66 19.86
CA GLN A 20 -9.81 2.80 20.75
C GLN A 20 -10.71 1.65 21.16
N SER A 21 -10.34 0.44 20.74
CA SER A 21 -10.90 -0.81 21.24
C SER A 21 -9.74 -1.61 21.81
N ARG A 22 -9.98 -2.42 22.84
CA ARG A 22 -8.97 -3.20 23.59
C ARG A 22 -7.76 -3.60 22.73
N GLY A 23 -6.65 -2.88 22.91
CA GLY A 23 -5.37 -3.12 22.26
C GLY A 23 -5.29 -2.94 20.74
N ILE A 24 -6.24 -2.24 20.13
CA ILE A 24 -6.12 -1.68 18.77
C ILE A 24 -6.48 -0.19 18.79
N SER A 25 -5.65 0.62 18.15
CA SER A 25 -5.87 2.05 17.99
C SER A 25 -6.03 2.36 16.50
N ILE A 26 -7.19 2.87 16.13
CA ILE A 26 -7.50 3.29 14.76
C ILE A 26 -7.67 4.80 14.76
N SER A 27 -6.79 5.50 14.03
CA SER A 27 -6.89 6.94 13.81
C SER A 27 -7.15 7.19 12.34
N ALA A 28 -8.07 8.09 12.01
CA ALA A 28 -8.40 8.40 10.62
C ALA A 28 -8.49 9.91 10.36
N ARG A 29 -8.13 10.30 9.14
CA ARG A 29 -8.26 11.65 8.60
C ARG A 29 -8.87 11.59 7.21
N SER A 30 -9.92 12.37 7.00
CA SER A 30 -10.49 12.55 5.67
C SER A 30 -9.62 13.50 4.82
N PHE A 31 -9.59 13.26 3.51
CA PHE A 31 -8.99 14.17 2.53
C PHE A 31 -9.91 14.33 1.32
N LYS A 32 -9.84 15.48 0.65
CA LYS A 32 -10.65 15.76 -0.53
C LYS A 32 -10.13 15.00 -1.76
N LEU A 33 -11.02 14.35 -2.51
CA LEU A 33 -10.67 13.72 -3.78
C LEU A 33 -10.64 14.75 -4.93
N THR A 34 -11.54 15.74 -4.87
CA THR A 34 -11.69 16.80 -5.87
C THR A 34 -11.52 18.18 -5.27
N GLU A 35 -11.11 19.16 -6.07
CA GLU A 35 -11.00 20.57 -5.63
C GLU A 35 -12.34 21.32 -5.58
N GLN A 36 -13.41 20.72 -6.11
CA GLN A 36 -14.70 21.39 -6.21
C GLN A 36 -15.30 21.74 -4.84
N VAL A 37 -15.69 23.01 -4.72
CA VAL A 37 -16.47 23.59 -3.63
C VAL A 37 -17.90 23.69 -4.15
N SER A 38 -18.67 22.60 -4.16
CA SER A 38 -20.12 22.71 -4.39
C SER A 38 -20.83 22.84 -3.04
N GLU A 39 -21.88 23.67 -2.99
CA GLU A 39 -22.68 23.94 -1.79
C GLU A 39 -23.36 22.68 -1.20
N GLN A 40 -23.43 21.60 -2.00
CA GLN A 40 -23.70 20.24 -1.55
C GLN A 40 -22.71 19.29 -2.25
N PRO A 41 -21.65 18.83 -1.56
CA PRO A 41 -20.76 17.83 -2.14
C PRO A 41 -21.49 16.46 -2.16
N PRO A 42 -21.47 15.71 -3.27
CA PRO A 42 -22.00 14.35 -3.27
C PRO A 42 -21.24 13.47 -2.25
N GLU A 43 -21.91 12.43 -1.74
CA GLU A 43 -21.44 11.58 -0.63
C GLU A 43 -20.06 10.92 -0.86
N ASN A 44 -19.52 10.94 -2.09
CA ASN A 44 -18.27 10.28 -2.48
C ASN A 44 -17.12 11.24 -2.84
N THR A 45 -17.10 12.46 -2.28
CA THR A 45 -16.05 13.47 -2.60
C THR A 45 -14.81 13.44 -1.70
N HIS A 46 -14.81 12.57 -0.69
CA HIS A 46 -13.76 12.49 0.31
C HIS A 46 -13.23 11.06 0.43
N GLY A 47 -11.91 10.92 0.43
CA GLY A 47 -11.22 9.71 0.85
C GLY A 47 -10.86 9.76 2.33
N GLN A 48 -10.37 8.65 2.86
CA GLN A 48 -9.87 8.56 4.22
C GLN A 48 -8.49 7.91 4.25
N LEU A 49 -7.57 8.48 5.01
CA LEU A 49 -6.35 7.79 5.43
C LEU A 49 -6.56 7.31 6.86
N VAL A 50 -6.38 6.01 7.06
CA VAL A 50 -6.48 5.35 8.36
C VAL A 50 -5.10 4.86 8.76
N LYS A 51 -4.75 5.04 10.03
CA LYS A 51 -3.60 4.42 10.69
C LYS A 51 -4.12 3.47 11.76
N VAL A 52 -3.75 2.21 11.64
CA VAL A 52 -4.04 1.17 12.62
C VAL A 52 -2.75 0.83 13.35
N ASN A 53 -2.80 0.84 14.68
CA ASN A 53 -1.75 0.28 15.53
C ASN A 53 -2.36 -0.83 16.38
N SER A 54 -1.62 -1.90 16.59
CA SER A 54 -1.97 -2.95 17.56
C SER A 54 -1.08 -2.84 18.79
N SER A 55 -1.60 -3.24 19.94
CA SER A 55 -0.83 -3.61 21.12
C SER A 55 -0.73 -5.14 21.23
N SER A 56 0.24 -5.60 22.01
CA SER A 56 0.55 -7.02 22.24
C SER A 56 -0.57 -7.83 22.89
N ASP A 57 -1.53 -7.17 23.54
CA ASP A 57 -2.42 -7.82 24.52
C ASP A 57 -3.77 -8.28 23.92
N THR A 58 -3.98 -8.06 22.62
CA THR A 58 -5.22 -8.43 21.92
C THR A 58 -5.11 -9.84 21.32
N LYS A 59 -6.23 -10.48 21.02
CA LYS A 59 -6.23 -11.72 20.22
C LYS A 59 -6.33 -11.38 18.73
N LEU A 60 -5.65 -12.15 17.89
CA LEU A 60 -5.66 -12.00 16.43
C LEU A 60 -7.08 -11.95 15.88
N GLU A 61 -7.94 -12.88 16.28
CA GLU A 61 -9.31 -13.00 15.76
C GLU A 61 -10.12 -11.75 16.03
N SER A 62 -9.98 -11.16 17.23
CA SER A 62 -10.65 -9.91 17.59
C SER A 62 -10.12 -8.72 16.79
N VAL A 63 -8.81 -8.67 16.52
CA VAL A 63 -8.23 -7.62 15.65
C VAL A 63 -8.75 -7.74 14.23
N LEU A 64 -8.76 -8.95 13.66
CA LEU A 64 -9.27 -9.18 12.31
C LEU A 64 -10.76 -8.85 12.19
N GLU A 65 -11.57 -9.21 13.19
CA GLU A 65 -12.99 -8.84 13.24
C GLU A 65 -13.19 -7.32 13.28
N ILE A 66 -12.39 -6.60 14.09
CA ILE A 66 -12.45 -5.14 14.15
C ILE A 66 -12.08 -4.51 12.81
N LEU A 67 -11.02 -4.98 12.14
CA LEU A 67 -10.63 -4.49 10.82
C LEU A 67 -11.71 -4.77 9.78
N GLN A 68 -12.26 -5.98 9.78
CA GLN A 68 -13.32 -6.38 8.86
C GLN A 68 -14.57 -5.51 9.01
N THR A 69 -15.02 -5.28 10.25
CA THR A 69 -16.26 -4.54 10.53
C THR A 69 -16.08 -3.02 10.44
N SER A 70 -14.99 -2.49 11.02
CA SER A 70 -14.82 -1.05 11.23
C SER A 70 -14.12 -0.34 10.07
N ILE A 71 -13.37 -1.08 9.25
CA ILE A 71 -12.66 -0.56 8.08
C ILE A 71 -13.28 -1.09 6.78
N ILE A 72 -13.37 -2.42 6.61
CA ILE A 72 -13.77 -2.99 5.30
C ILE A 72 -15.28 -2.82 5.07
N GLN A 73 -16.12 -3.45 5.90
CA GLN A 73 -17.58 -3.47 5.71
C GLN A 73 -18.23 -2.08 5.81
N LYS A 74 -17.65 -1.20 6.61
CA LYS A 74 -18.10 0.18 6.75
C LYS A 74 -17.93 0.99 5.46
N ASN A 75 -16.91 0.67 4.65
CA ASN A 75 -16.54 1.44 3.46
C ASN A 75 -16.90 0.64 2.21
N LYS A 76 -18.14 0.86 1.74
CA LYS A 76 -18.73 0.25 0.54
C LYS A 76 -18.18 0.90 -0.72
N ASN A 77 -18.23 0.19 -1.85
CA ASN A 77 -17.80 0.69 -3.17
C ASN A 77 -16.48 1.46 -3.11
N SER A 78 -15.49 0.91 -2.42
CA SER A 78 -14.26 1.62 -2.13
C SER A 78 -13.05 0.82 -2.60
N LEU A 79 -12.07 1.55 -3.14
CA LEU A 79 -10.70 1.08 -3.28
C LEU A 79 -9.99 1.23 -1.95
N PHE A 80 -9.26 0.18 -1.56
CA PHE A 80 -8.37 0.18 -0.41
C PHE A 80 -6.94 -0.02 -0.90
N ILE A 81 -6.03 0.83 -0.42
CA ILE A 81 -4.58 0.64 -0.57
C ILE A 81 -4.00 0.49 0.83
N TRP A 82 -3.56 -0.71 1.12
CA TRP A 82 -3.03 -1.14 2.40
C TRP A 82 -1.51 -1.06 2.35
N THR A 83 -0.90 -0.46 3.37
CA THR A 83 0.54 -0.22 3.39
C THR A 83 1.10 -0.50 4.78
N THR A 84 2.05 -1.42 4.86
CA THR A 84 2.99 -1.48 5.99
C THR A 84 4.27 -0.73 5.59
N PRO A 85 4.80 0.13 6.48
CA PRO A 85 5.92 0.99 6.11
C PRO A 85 7.21 0.19 5.91
N THR A 86 7.99 0.59 4.92
CA THR A 86 9.42 0.31 4.86
C THR A 86 10.08 1.12 5.97
N THR A 87 10.82 0.47 6.87
CA THR A 87 11.43 1.13 8.03
C THR A 87 12.93 0.89 8.07
N ARG A 88 13.69 1.90 8.52
CA ARG A 88 15.09 1.71 8.91
C ARG A 88 15.10 1.06 10.30
N LEU A 89 15.80 -0.05 10.46
CA LEU A 89 16.05 -0.62 11.78
C LEU A 89 17.21 0.18 12.41
N ASN A 90 17.11 0.48 13.72
CA ASN A 90 17.99 1.38 14.50
C ASN A 90 19.46 1.50 14.04
N SER A 91 19.99 2.72 14.17
CA SER A 91 21.33 3.19 13.74
C SER A 91 22.56 2.41 14.24
N ASN A 92 22.39 1.45 15.15
CA ASN A 92 23.48 0.66 15.71
C ASN A 92 23.82 -0.57 14.86
N TYR A 93 22.96 -0.94 13.92
CA TYR A 93 23.23 -1.94 12.90
C TYR A 93 23.36 -1.20 11.58
N GLU A 94 24.57 -1.08 11.05
CA GLU A 94 24.91 -0.38 9.80
C GLU A 94 23.80 -0.46 8.72
N ASP A 95 22.86 0.51 8.75
CA ASP A 95 21.66 0.69 7.91
C ASP A 95 21.03 -0.57 7.28
N SER A 96 20.33 -1.37 8.09
CA SER A 96 19.42 -2.40 7.56
C SER A 96 18.01 -1.85 7.35
N ILE A 97 17.51 -1.95 6.11
CA ILE A 97 16.14 -1.56 5.74
C ILE A 97 15.23 -2.78 5.85
N TYR A 98 14.21 -2.68 6.68
CA TYR A 98 13.13 -3.65 6.72
C TYR A 98 12.13 -3.35 5.59
N PRO A 99 11.87 -4.30 4.67
CA PRO A 99 10.95 -4.06 3.57
C PRO A 99 9.51 -3.90 4.10
N GLY A 100 8.84 -2.84 3.66
CA GLY A 100 7.40 -2.69 3.81
C GLY A 100 6.64 -3.62 2.87
N HIS A 101 5.33 -3.45 2.84
CA HIS A 101 4.47 -4.15 1.88
C HIS A 101 3.27 -3.30 1.50
N THR A 102 2.89 -3.32 0.22
CA THR A 102 1.68 -2.67 -0.29
C THR A 102 0.80 -3.68 -1.01
N PHE A 103 -0.50 -3.62 -0.73
CA PHE A 103 -1.51 -4.43 -1.41
C PHE A 103 -2.80 -3.64 -1.58
N SER A 104 -3.69 -4.09 -2.46
CA SER A 104 -4.96 -3.40 -2.70
C SER A 104 -6.13 -4.36 -2.71
N SER A 105 -7.32 -3.79 -2.46
CA SER A 105 -8.58 -4.50 -2.53
C SER A 105 -9.72 -3.56 -2.87
N VAL A 106 -10.84 -4.11 -3.32
CA VAL A 106 -12.06 -3.33 -3.57
C VAL A 106 -13.27 -3.98 -2.92
N THR A 107 -14.20 -3.15 -2.44
CA THR A 107 -15.49 -3.58 -1.89
C THR A 107 -16.64 -3.25 -2.83
N ASP A 108 -17.74 -4.02 -2.71
CA ASP A 108 -19.02 -3.76 -3.36
C ASP A 108 -19.96 -2.88 -2.50
N GLU A 109 -21.21 -2.73 -2.97
CA GLU A 109 -22.29 -1.99 -2.31
C GLU A 109 -22.68 -2.59 -0.95
N GLN A 110 -22.37 -3.86 -0.73
CA GLN A 110 -22.61 -4.57 0.53
C GLN A 110 -21.42 -4.46 1.48
N GLY A 111 -20.31 -3.84 1.06
CA GLY A 111 -19.08 -3.72 1.86
C GLY A 111 -18.30 -5.04 1.92
N LYS A 112 -18.55 -5.96 0.98
CA LYS A 112 -17.81 -7.21 0.86
C LYS A 112 -16.62 -7.00 -0.07
N THR A 113 -15.47 -7.53 0.31
CA THR A 113 -14.29 -7.56 -0.58
C THR A 113 -14.59 -8.47 -1.77
N VAL A 114 -14.61 -7.89 -2.98
CA VAL A 114 -14.91 -8.62 -4.22
C VAL A 114 -13.69 -8.88 -5.09
N CYS A 115 -12.59 -8.15 -4.88
CA CYS A 115 -11.32 -8.40 -5.54
C CYS A 115 -10.16 -7.89 -4.68
N PHE A 116 -9.02 -8.57 -4.78
CA PHE A 116 -7.85 -8.35 -3.93
C PHE A 116 -6.58 -8.75 -4.69
N ILE A 117 -5.49 -8.02 -4.49
CA ILE A 117 -4.18 -8.43 -4.96
C ILE A 117 -3.10 -8.09 -3.94
N SER A 118 -2.24 -9.06 -3.66
CA SER A 118 -1.03 -8.90 -2.89
C SER A 118 0.04 -9.81 -3.49
N LYS A 119 1.09 -9.23 -4.05
CA LYS A 119 2.18 -9.97 -4.69
C LYS A 119 3.35 -10.15 -3.71
N ARG A 120 3.70 -11.39 -3.40
CA ARG A 120 4.80 -11.80 -2.52
C ARG A 120 5.79 -12.70 -3.29
N PRO A 121 7.06 -12.78 -2.87
CA PRO A 121 7.96 -13.81 -3.39
C PRO A 121 7.60 -15.19 -2.81
N ASN A 122 7.58 -16.22 -3.63
CA ASN A 122 7.69 -17.58 -3.13
C ASN A 122 9.18 -17.91 -2.86
N THR A 123 9.59 -17.80 -1.60
CA THR A 123 11.00 -17.92 -1.19
C THR A 123 11.58 -19.32 -1.32
N THR A 124 10.76 -20.35 -1.59
CA THR A 124 11.23 -21.72 -1.82
C THR A 124 11.69 -21.95 -3.26
N THR A 125 11.36 -21.04 -4.19
CA THR A 125 11.65 -21.22 -5.63
C THR A 125 12.30 -19.98 -6.20
N VAL A 126 13.63 -20.03 -6.30
CA VAL A 126 14.46 -19.00 -6.94
C VAL A 126 14.57 -19.30 -8.43
N LEU A 127 14.19 -18.34 -9.27
CA LEU A 127 14.27 -18.43 -10.73
C LEU A 127 15.64 -17.96 -11.26
N GLY A 128 16.30 -17.05 -10.54
CA GLY A 128 17.60 -16.52 -10.94
C GLY A 128 18.09 -15.41 -10.02
N GLU A 129 19.31 -14.93 -10.30
CA GLU A 129 19.95 -13.82 -9.59
C GLU A 129 20.56 -12.86 -10.62
N HIS A 130 20.29 -11.56 -10.44
CA HIS A 130 20.70 -10.52 -11.39
C HIS A 130 21.37 -9.37 -10.65
N GLN A 131 22.23 -8.64 -11.36
CA GLN A 131 22.84 -7.42 -10.85
C GLN A 131 21.74 -6.35 -10.67
N ARG A 132 21.61 -5.83 -9.46
CA ARG A 132 20.65 -4.78 -9.10
C ARG A 132 21.08 -3.45 -9.70
N VAL A 133 20.12 -2.61 -10.06
CA VAL A 133 20.39 -1.20 -10.37
C VAL A 133 20.96 -0.52 -9.12
N PRO A 134 22.11 0.19 -9.21
CA PRO A 134 22.68 0.89 -8.08
C PRO A 134 21.68 1.87 -7.45
N ASP A 135 21.51 1.78 -6.14
CA ASP A 135 20.63 2.66 -5.36
C ASP A 135 21.28 2.92 -4.00
N THR A 136 21.52 4.18 -3.70
CA THR A 136 22.26 4.64 -2.52
C THR A 136 21.53 4.34 -1.21
N ARG A 137 20.20 4.21 -1.24
CA ARG A 137 19.39 3.82 -0.08
C ARG A 137 19.72 2.41 0.40
N PHE A 138 20.12 1.55 -0.53
CA PHE A 138 20.45 0.14 -0.28
C PHE A 138 21.95 -0.14 -0.40
N LYS A 139 22.82 0.87 -0.15
CA LYS A 139 24.28 0.74 -0.28
C LYS A 139 24.90 -0.40 0.53
N ASN A 140 24.30 -0.74 1.68
CA ASN A 140 24.76 -1.81 2.57
C ASN A 140 24.10 -3.17 2.27
N GLN A 141 23.21 -3.24 1.28
CA GLN A 141 22.62 -4.49 0.82
C GLN A 141 23.39 -5.06 -0.37
N SER A 142 23.16 -6.35 -0.65
CA SER A 142 23.73 -7.01 -1.82
C SER A 142 23.50 -6.18 -3.10
N GLY A 143 24.55 -6.10 -3.94
CA GLY A 143 24.46 -5.56 -5.29
C GLY A 143 23.65 -6.45 -6.24
N LYS A 144 23.15 -7.60 -5.77
CA LYS A 144 22.34 -8.53 -6.56
C LYS A 144 20.92 -8.65 -6.00
N THR A 145 19.97 -8.93 -6.88
CA THR A 145 18.57 -9.25 -6.53
C THR A 145 18.20 -10.62 -7.06
N ARG A 146 17.37 -11.35 -6.31
CA ARG A 146 16.85 -12.65 -6.71
C ARG A 146 15.47 -12.50 -7.35
N LEU A 147 15.23 -13.30 -8.37
CA LEU A 147 13.93 -13.49 -8.98
C LEU A 147 13.29 -14.73 -8.36
N PHE A 148 12.03 -14.61 -7.97
CA PHE A 148 11.24 -15.69 -7.40
C PHE A 148 10.00 -15.94 -8.24
N THR A 149 9.48 -17.16 -8.18
CA THR A 149 8.08 -17.36 -8.60
C THR A 149 7.17 -16.46 -7.76
N PRO A 150 6.16 -15.80 -8.35
CA PRO A 150 5.26 -14.97 -7.58
C PRO A 150 4.33 -15.86 -6.74
N ARG A 151 3.95 -15.36 -5.58
CA ARG A 151 2.84 -15.89 -4.77
C ARG A 151 1.84 -14.75 -4.58
N PHE A 152 0.56 -15.06 -4.78
CA PHE A 152 -0.52 -14.13 -4.47
C PHE A 152 -1.23 -14.61 -3.22
N SER A 153 -1.22 -13.79 -2.17
CA SER A 153 -1.83 -14.09 -0.87
C SER A 153 -3.30 -13.68 -0.82
N THR A 154 -3.97 -14.01 0.28
CA THR A 154 -5.32 -13.52 0.57
C THR A 154 -5.28 -12.32 1.51
N ILE A 155 -6.38 -11.54 1.56
CA ILE A 155 -6.50 -10.44 2.52
C ILE A 155 -6.33 -10.92 3.98
N HIS A 156 -6.85 -12.10 4.30
CA HIS A 156 -6.74 -12.67 5.64
C HIS A 156 -5.28 -12.95 6.00
N GLU A 157 -4.54 -13.59 5.09
CA GLU A 157 -3.11 -13.86 5.27
C GLU A 157 -2.31 -12.56 5.47
N GLU A 158 -2.60 -11.51 4.71
CA GLU A 158 -1.90 -10.23 4.82
C GLU A 158 -2.17 -9.52 6.16
N LEU A 159 -3.43 -9.48 6.60
CA LEU A 159 -3.79 -8.87 7.87
C LEU A 159 -3.23 -9.67 9.06
N GLU A 160 -3.22 -11.00 8.97
CA GLU A 160 -2.58 -11.86 9.96
C GLU A 160 -1.07 -11.63 10.04
N GLN A 161 -0.39 -11.54 8.89
CA GLN A 161 1.05 -11.25 8.83
C GLN A 161 1.38 -9.88 9.42
N TRP A 162 0.60 -8.84 9.08
CA TRP A 162 0.75 -7.53 9.71
C TRP A 162 0.57 -7.63 11.23
N TYR A 163 -0.48 -8.30 11.70
CA TYR A 163 -0.76 -8.42 13.13
C TYR A 163 0.41 -9.10 13.86
N LYS A 164 0.84 -10.27 13.38
CA LYS A 164 2.00 -11.01 13.91
C LYS A 164 3.26 -10.14 13.97
N ARG A 165 3.43 -9.23 13.01
CA ARG A 165 4.56 -8.31 13.01
C ARG A 165 4.38 -7.15 13.97
N SER A 166 3.17 -6.59 14.05
CA SER A 166 2.83 -5.45 14.90
C SER A 166 3.01 -5.72 16.39
N VAL A 167 2.90 -6.98 16.81
CA VAL A 167 3.18 -7.40 18.19
C VAL A 167 4.67 -7.63 18.47
N ALA A 168 5.48 -7.82 17.42
CA ALA A 168 6.91 -8.14 17.53
C ALA A 168 7.82 -6.91 17.31
N VAL A 169 7.31 -5.87 16.64
CA VAL A 169 8.06 -4.64 16.32
C VAL A 169 7.32 -3.45 16.89
N GLN A 170 8.02 -2.66 17.69
CA GLN A 170 7.50 -1.41 18.21
C GLN A 170 7.14 -0.46 17.06
N GLU A 171 5.96 0.17 17.15
CA GLU A 171 5.50 1.17 16.18
C GLU A 171 5.46 0.66 14.72
N TYR A 172 4.81 -0.50 14.48
CA TYR A 172 4.59 -1.04 13.14
C TYR A 172 3.13 -0.86 12.66
N PRO A 173 2.74 0.36 12.22
CA PRO A 173 1.37 0.64 11.82
C PRO A 173 0.99 -0.04 10.51
N LEU A 174 -0.31 -0.29 10.35
CA LEU A 174 -0.94 -0.51 9.05
C LEU A 174 -1.63 0.78 8.62
N PHE A 175 -1.22 1.33 7.49
CA PHE A 175 -1.92 2.43 6.85
C PHE A 175 -2.92 1.90 5.82
N VAL A 176 -4.09 2.53 5.75
CA VAL A 176 -5.14 2.18 4.82
C VAL A 176 -5.66 3.45 4.16
N HIS A 177 -5.43 3.58 2.86
CA HIS A 177 -6.10 4.59 2.05
C HIS A 177 -7.44 4.00 1.60
N ILE A 178 -8.52 4.70 1.88
CA ILE A 178 -9.88 4.32 1.52
C ILE A 178 -10.39 5.38 0.56
N ILE A 179 -10.65 4.98 -0.69
CA ILE A 179 -11.04 5.87 -1.76
C ILE A 179 -12.37 5.37 -2.32
N PRO A 180 -13.51 6.03 -2.05
CA PRO A 180 -14.79 5.66 -2.62
C PRO A 180 -14.76 5.82 -4.14
N PHE A 181 -15.30 4.85 -4.87
CA PHE A 181 -15.46 4.96 -6.31
C PHE A 181 -16.44 6.09 -6.64
N HIS A 182 -16.05 6.90 -7.63
CA HIS A 182 -16.89 7.93 -8.21
C HIS A 182 -16.44 8.19 -9.65
N ASP A 183 -17.36 8.64 -10.50
CA ASP A 183 -17.16 8.74 -11.95
C ASP A 183 -15.90 9.52 -12.35
N LYS A 184 -15.57 10.57 -11.60
CA LYS A 184 -14.37 11.41 -11.86
C LYS A 184 -13.02 10.78 -11.50
N LEU A 185 -12.96 9.62 -10.83
CA LEU A 185 -11.69 8.93 -10.55
C LEU A 185 -11.11 8.22 -11.78
N GLY A 186 -11.93 7.92 -12.79
CA GLY A 186 -11.51 7.13 -13.95
C GLY A 186 -11.15 5.69 -13.59
N LEU A 187 -11.69 5.17 -12.49
CA LEU A 187 -11.52 3.80 -12.02
C LEU A 187 -12.84 3.30 -11.43
N ASP A 188 -13.22 2.08 -11.80
CA ASP A 188 -14.35 1.35 -11.23
C ASP A 188 -13.93 -0.07 -10.82
N VAL A 189 -14.87 -0.77 -10.18
CA VAL A 189 -14.67 -2.14 -9.66
C VAL A 189 -14.30 -3.13 -10.77
N GLU A 190 -14.93 -3.03 -11.94
CA GLU A 190 -14.75 -4.00 -13.02
C GLU A 190 -13.41 -3.81 -13.74
N THR A 191 -12.99 -2.57 -13.93
CA THR A 191 -11.66 -2.22 -14.42
C THR A 191 -10.58 -2.75 -13.48
N TYR A 192 -10.73 -2.54 -12.17
CA TYR A 192 -9.82 -3.09 -11.17
C TYR A 192 -9.76 -4.63 -11.23
N LYS A 193 -10.92 -5.30 -11.27
CA LYS A 193 -11.01 -6.77 -11.37
C LYS A 193 -10.31 -7.30 -12.62
N SER A 194 -10.54 -6.67 -13.77
CA SER A 194 -9.92 -7.05 -15.03
C SER A 194 -8.39 -6.96 -14.95
N ASN A 195 -7.86 -5.86 -14.39
CA ASN A 195 -6.42 -5.69 -14.18
C ASN A 195 -5.86 -6.76 -13.23
N VAL A 196 -6.53 -7.04 -12.11
CA VAL A 196 -6.10 -8.07 -11.16
C VAL A 196 -6.09 -9.45 -11.82
N ASN A 197 -7.14 -9.81 -12.56
CA ASN A 197 -7.21 -11.10 -13.26
C ASN A 197 -6.07 -11.26 -14.25
N TYR A 198 -5.71 -10.19 -14.98
CA TYR A 198 -4.56 -10.23 -15.86
C TYR A 198 -3.25 -10.44 -15.07
N LEU A 199 -3.03 -9.71 -13.98
CA LEU A 199 -1.81 -9.84 -13.16
C LEU A 199 -1.67 -11.25 -12.56
N LEU A 200 -2.79 -11.84 -12.14
CA LEU A 200 -2.83 -13.22 -11.67
C LEU A 200 -2.56 -14.21 -12.81
N GLY A 201 -3.04 -13.92 -14.03
CA GLY A 201 -2.80 -14.76 -15.21
C GLY A 201 -1.38 -14.66 -15.77
N SER A 202 -0.74 -13.49 -15.70
CA SER A 202 0.60 -13.26 -16.25
C SER A 202 1.70 -13.96 -15.47
N GLN A 203 1.48 -14.18 -14.16
CA GLN A 203 2.44 -14.82 -13.24
C GLN A 203 3.85 -14.22 -13.38
N GLU A 204 3.94 -12.90 -13.59
CA GLU A 204 5.23 -12.22 -13.74
C GLU A 204 6.11 -12.48 -12.50
N PRO A 205 7.38 -12.90 -12.65
CA PRO A 205 8.30 -13.15 -11.55
C PRO A 205 8.32 -12.03 -10.51
N TYR A 206 8.51 -12.39 -9.24
CA TYR A 206 8.75 -11.40 -8.20
C TYR A 206 10.23 -11.02 -8.17
N THR A 207 10.52 -9.72 -8.16
CA THR A 207 11.84 -9.18 -7.77
C THR A 207 11.63 -7.99 -6.86
N LEU A 208 12.43 -7.87 -5.81
CA LEU A 208 12.34 -6.74 -4.88
C LEU A 208 12.81 -5.44 -5.52
N PHE A 209 13.84 -5.51 -6.36
CA PHE A 209 14.52 -4.36 -6.95
C PHE A 209 14.60 -4.47 -8.47
N SER A 210 14.70 -3.32 -9.14
CA SER A 210 15.06 -3.24 -10.54
C SER A 210 16.47 -3.78 -10.79
N PHE A 211 16.70 -4.37 -11.96
CA PHE A 211 17.93 -5.09 -12.28
C PHE A 211 18.40 -4.89 -13.71
N LEU A 212 19.68 -5.12 -13.96
CA LEU A 212 20.28 -5.07 -15.29
C LEU A 212 19.77 -6.24 -16.13
N HIS A 213 19.23 -5.95 -17.32
CA HIS A 213 18.86 -7.00 -18.27
C HIS A 213 20.08 -7.87 -18.59
N PRO A 214 19.95 -9.21 -18.72
CA PRO A 214 21.10 -10.09 -18.97
C PRO A 214 21.95 -9.73 -20.19
N SER A 215 21.36 -9.11 -21.21
CA SER A 215 22.11 -8.64 -22.40
C SER A 215 22.75 -7.25 -22.24
N GLY A 216 22.63 -6.61 -21.07
CA GLY A 216 23.34 -5.38 -20.71
C GLY A 216 22.83 -4.06 -21.33
N ASN A 217 21.79 -4.07 -22.16
CA ASN A 217 21.36 -2.92 -22.95
C ASN A 217 20.23 -2.08 -22.34
N ARG A 218 19.64 -2.50 -21.21
CA ARG A 218 18.57 -1.77 -20.50
C ARG A 218 18.42 -2.25 -19.06
N TYR A 219 17.72 -1.48 -18.24
CA TYR A 219 17.24 -1.94 -16.94
C TYR A 219 15.84 -2.52 -17.03
N ILE A 220 15.59 -3.53 -16.22
CA ILE A 220 14.29 -4.16 -16.02
C ILE A 220 13.73 -3.66 -14.70
N ARG A 221 12.50 -3.15 -14.76
CA ARG A 221 11.77 -2.64 -13.61
C ARG A 221 11.48 -3.75 -12.61
N ALA A 222 11.48 -3.41 -11.32
CA ALA A 222 11.05 -4.34 -10.28
C ALA A 222 9.59 -4.75 -10.49
N ALA A 223 9.28 -6.01 -10.19
CA ALA A 223 7.95 -6.58 -10.26
C ALA A 223 7.51 -7.07 -8.87
N ASN A 224 7.34 -6.13 -7.93
CA ASN A 224 7.03 -6.36 -6.52
C ASN A 224 5.59 -5.91 -6.16
N CYS A 225 5.31 -5.87 -4.85
CA CYS A 225 4.02 -5.49 -4.29
C CYS A 225 3.57 -4.06 -4.68
N ASN A 226 4.50 -3.10 -4.77
CA ASN A 226 4.20 -1.74 -5.21
C ASN A 226 3.73 -1.72 -6.66
N SER A 227 4.46 -2.39 -7.56
CA SER A 227 4.08 -2.48 -8.99
C SER A 227 2.72 -3.17 -9.18
N ALA A 228 2.47 -4.28 -8.47
CA ALA A 228 1.20 -4.99 -8.57
C ALA A 228 0.02 -4.13 -8.08
N THR A 229 0.23 -3.35 -7.01
CA THR A 229 -0.77 -2.39 -6.51
C THR A 229 -1.04 -1.31 -7.55
N GLU A 230 0.00 -0.68 -8.11
CA GLU A 230 -0.14 0.35 -9.15
C GLU A 230 -0.87 -0.18 -10.39
N GLN A 231 -0.45 -1.34 -10.89
CA GLN A 231 -1.00 -1.95 -12.10
C GLN A 231 -2.44 -2.43 -11.91
N SER A 232 -2.82 -2.86 -10.69
CA SER A 232 -4.22 -3.19 -10.40
C SER A 232 -5.15 -1.98 -10.52
N ILE A 233 -4.64 -0.78 -10.27
CA ILE A 233 -5.39 0.47 -10.24
C ILE A 233 -5.35 1.16 -11.61
N PHE A 234 -4.18 1.24 -12.25
CA PHE A 234 -3.99 2.04 -13.49
C PHE A 234 -3.75 1.20 -14.74
N GLY A 235 -3.77 -0.13 -14.63
CA GLY A 235 -3.46 -1.04 -15.72
C GLY A 235 -1.97 -1.38 -15.86
N LEU A 236 -1.70 -2.39 -16.67
CA LEU A 236 -0.43 -3.13 -16.75
C LEU A 236 0.78 -2.29 -17.16
N ASN A 237 0.55 -1.26 -17.98
CA ASN A 237 1.61 -0.39 -18.47
C ASN A 237 2.03 0.67 -17.44
N SER A 238 1.38 0.71 -16.26
CA SER A 238 1.72 1.63 -15.20
C SER A 238 2.88 1.09 -14.37
N THR A 239 4.04 1.72 -14.48
CA THR A 239 5.25 1.31 -13.76
C THR A 239 6.06 2.53 -13.33
N SER A 240 5.68 3.16 -12.22
CA SER A 240 6.29 4.38 -11.70
C SER A 240 6.65 4.33 -10.22
N VAL A 241 6.26 3.28 -9.51
CA VAL A 241 6.43 3.17 -8.04
C VAL A 241 7.23 1.96 -7.57
N GLN A 242 7.69 1.12 -8.49
CA GLN A 242 8.23 -0.19 -8.15
C GLN A 242 9.51 -0.14 -7.29
N ASP A 243 10.35 0.88 -7.47
CA ASP A 243 11.56 1.06 -6.65
C ASP A 243 11.35 2.01 -5.46
N LEU A 244 10.12 2.46 -5.18
CA LEU A 244 9.86 3.37 -4.06
C LEU A 244 9.71 2.61 -2.74
N SER A 245 9.85 3.31 -1.60
CA SER A 245 9.38 2.76 -0.33
C SER A 245 7.86 2.54 -0.39
N CYS A 246 7.32 1.62 0.40
CA CYS A 246 5.90 1.28 0.33
C CYS A 246 5.00 2.49 0.68
N GLN A 247 5.44 3.35 1.59
CA GLN A 247 4.74 4.60 1.91
C GLN A 247 4.71 5.57 0.72
N ASP A 248 5.87 5.79 0.08
CA ASP A 248 6.01 6.70 -1.06
C ASP A 248 5.25 6.19 -2.29
N ALA A 249 5.32 4.88 -2.54
CA ALA A 249 4.53 4.23 -3.57
C ALA A 249 3.02 4.46 -3.38
N ALA A 250 2.51 4.19 -2.18
CA ALA A 250 1.10 4.42 -1.86
C ALA A 250 0.71 5.90 -2.01
N MET A 251 1.56 6.82 -1.55
CA MET A 251 1.33 8.26 -1.71
C MET A 251 1.30 8.68 -3.17
N LYS A 252 2.24 8.21 -4.00
CA LYS A 252 2.30 8.53 -5.43
C LYS A 252 1.10 7.97 -6.18
N ILE A 253 0.64 6.76 -5.85
CA ILE A 253 -0.60 6.18 -6.39
C ILE A 253 -1.81 7.06 -6.03
N VAL A 254 -1.98 7.41 -4.75
CA VAL A 254 -3.12 8.19 -4.28
C VAL A 254 -3.12 9.59 -4.90
N MET A 255 -1.97 10.27 -4.94
CA MET A 255 -1.82 11.58 -5.56
C MET A 255 -2.09 11.60 -7.06
N ARG A 256 -1.99 10.45 -7.75
CA ARG A 256 -2.38 10.30 -9.15
C ARG A 256 -3.89 10.13 -9.31
N LEU A 257 -4.57 9.52 -8.33
CA LEU A 257 -6.03 9.36 -8.33
C LEU A 257 -6.77 10.68 -8.01
N ILE A 258 -6.23 11.48 -7.09
CA ILE A 258 -6.93 12.66 -6.56
C ILE A 258 -6.48 13.96 -7.22
N LYS A 259 -7.35 14.98 -7.17
CA LYS A 259 -7.03 16.35 -7.59
C LYS A 259 -6.51 17.21 -6.44
N SER A 260 -7.13 17.11 -5.26
CA SER A 260 -6.75 17.94 -4.10
C SER A 260 -5.55 17.36 -3.34
N LYS A 261 -4.35 17.53 -3.91
CA LYS A 261 -3.12 16.97 -3.33
C LYS A 261 -2.79 17.55 -1.95
N TYR A 262 -2.99 18.85 -1.75
CA TYR A 262 -2.69 19.51 -0.48
C TYR A 262 -3.44 18.90 0.71
N SER A 263 -4.76 18.71 0.56
CA SER A 263 -5.60 18.10 1.61
C SER A 263 -5.12 16.70 1.99
N TYR A 264 -4.61 15.94 1.02
CA TYR A 264 -4.08 14.60 1.25
C TYR A 264 -2.73 14.64 1.97
N ILE A 265 -1.80 15.49 1.52
CA ILE A 265 -0.48 15.61 2.16
C ILE A 265 -0.62 15.99 3.64
N THR A 266 -1.49 16.94 3.98
CA THR A 266 -1.76 17.29 5.39
C THR A 266 -2.28 16.10 6.20
N ALA A 267 -3.15 15.26 5.62
CA ALA A 267 -3.63 14.05 6.29
C ALA A 267 -2.51 13.01 6.48
N ALA A 268 -1.65 12.83 5.47
CA ALA A 268 -0.51 11.93 5.48
C ALA A 268 0.53 12.33 6.52
N GLU A 269 0.90 13.61 6.59
CA GLU A 269 1.81 14.17 7.59
C GLU A 269 1.26 13.99 9.00
N TYR A 270 -0.03 14.31 9.19
CA TYR A 270 -0.68 14.19 10.50
C TYR A 270 -0.65 12.76 11.05
N LEU A 271 -0.88 11.76 10.19
CA LEU A 271 -0.86 10.36 10.59
C LEU A 271 0.57 9.77 10.61
N GLY A 272 1.55 10.53 10.15
CA GLY A 272 2.96 10.13 10.09
C GLY A 272 3.26 9.13 8.98
N LEU A 273 2.47 9.11 7.90
CA LEU A 273 2.75 8.31 6.71
C LEU A 273 4.02 8.79 5.99
N THR A 274 4.32 10.09 6.08
CA THR A 274 5.46 10.75 5.43
C THR A 274 6.80 10.55 6.15
N LYS A 275 6.80 9.92 7.32
CA LYS A 275 8.02 9.75 8.13
C LYS A 275 8.97 8.75 7.47
N GLU A 276 10.26 9.09 7.48
CA GLU A 276 11.37 8.20 7.06
C GLU A 276 11.27 7.73 5.61
N ILE A 277 10.61 8.51 4.74
CA ILE A 277 10.59 8.27 3.30
C ILE A 277 11.88 8.79 2.68
N GLU A 278 12.60 7.89 2.01
CA GLU A 278 13.72 8.26 1.14
C GLU A 278 13.34 8.07 -0.33
N PRO A 279 13.30 9.16 -1.11
CA PRO A 279 12.93 9.08 -2.52
C PRO A 279 13.97 8.26 -3.28
N SER A 280 13.50 7.47 -4.26
CA SER A 280 14.43 6.81 -5.18
C SER A 280 15.14 7.85 -6.03
N THR A 281 16.44 7.67 -6.21
CA THR A 281 17.25 8.50 -7.10
C THR A 281 17.38 7.91 -8.49
N ILE A 282 16.78 6.75 -8.77
CA ILE A 282 16.87 6.09 -10.08
C ILE A 282 16.01 6.85 -11.10
N PRO A 283 16.62 7.45 -12.13
CA PRO A 283 15.89 8.16 -13.19
C PRO A 283 15.03 7.20 -14.03
N GLU A 284 13.84 7.65 -14.47
CA GLU A 284 12.93 6.81 -15.27
C GLU A 284 13.46 6.51 -16.68
N ASP A 285 14.33 7.36 -17.22
CA ASP A 285 14.91 7.22 -18.56
C ASP A 285 15.86 6.02 -18.67
N LEU A 286 16.45 5.56 -17.57
CA LEU A 286 17.32 4.39 -17.54
C LEU A 286 16.59 3.07 -17.83
N TYR A 287 15.25 3.06 -17.79
CA TYR A 287 14.43 1.89 -18.13
C TYR A 287 14.07 1.80 -19.61
N TYR A 288 14.24 2.89 -20.36
CA TYR A 288 14.00 2.88 -21.80
C TYR A 288 15.24 2.35 -22.52
N ALA A 289 15.01 1.56 -23.57
CA ALA A 289 16.11 1.17 -24.44
C ALA A 289 16.71 2.43 -25.06
N SER A 290 18.04 2.56 -25.03
CA SER A 290 18.72 3.57 -25.84
C SER A 290 18.43 3.24 -27.31
N PHE A 291 17.62 4.06 -27.96
CA PHE A 291 17.51 3.99 -29.42
C PHE A 291 18.89 4.35 -29.98
N THR A 292 19.61 3.36 -30.50
CA THR A 292 20.75 3.61 -31.38
C THR A 292 20.18 3.88 -32.76
N CYS A 293 20.21 5.15 -33.17
CA CYS A 293 19.95 5.58 -34.54
C CYS A 293 20.97 4.97 -35.50
#